data_AF-A0A7S0FMX7-F1
#
_entry.id   AF-A0A7S0FMX7-F1
#
_cell.length_a   1.000
_cell.length_b   1.000
_cell.length_c   1.000
_cell.angle_alpha   90.00
_cell.angle_beta   90.00
_cell.angle_gamma   90.00
#
_symmetry.space_group_name_H-M   'P 1'
#
loop_
_entity.id
_entity.type
_entity.pdbx_description
1 polymer ?
#
loop_
_entity_poly.entity_id
_entity_poly.type
_entity_poly.pdbx_seq_one_letter_code
_entity_poly.pdbx_strand_id
1 'polypeptide(L)'
;ASFVKEMLLRYVEDLEEINTTQYIILEMTPVVSVDSTAVHVVEDIVNDFRGRGIQVAFAMVGNRVVKTFRKAKLTEIIGEQWFFPTVNEAVVWCLRHQEAKKRRQQQLEGMESIVEEDLSVQDNPVILGTEIGFSNDLHHQCTTVTLNLQKDIPMIMSEITAVFRRSNVTVSRAHVESLGDKPNIGAKHVYFVRSILHPGKLSEEEVADLHAELGALLHGPWQEEEEQQEEQEEALPAPGRTLLGALRRMPLGERDGHQKSRPMEEPQQTSSSSVSAQGPGDV
;
A
#
# COMPACT_ATOMS: atom_id res chain seq x y z
N ALA A 1 14.33 3.78 -33.87
CA ALA A 1 14.61 3.56 -32.44
C ALA A 1 15.24 4.82 -31.80
N SER A 2 16.30 5.44 -32.36
CA SER A 2 16.88 6.71 -31.86
C SER A 2 15.85 7.81 -31.60
N PHE A 3 14.85 7.93 -32.47
CA PHE A 3 13.73 8.87 -32.31
C PHE A 3 13.02 8.78 -30.96
N VAL A 4 12.83 7.56 -30.42
CA VAL A 4 12.15 7.38 -29.13
C VAL A 4 12.98 7.98 -27.99
N LYS A 5 14.30 7.77 -28.03
CA LYS A 5 15.24 8.32 -27.05
C LYS A 5 15.22 9.85 -27.07
N GLU A 6 15.33 10.45 -28.26
CA GLU A 6 15.30 11.90 -28.44
C GLU A 6 13.97 12.51 -27.96
N MET A 7 12.85 11.84 -28.26
CA MET A 7 11.54 12.27 -27.82
C MET A 7 11.40 12.22 -26.29
N LEU A 8 11.82 11.13 -25.64
CA LEU A 8 11.76 11.01 -24.19
C LEU A 8 12.64 12.05 -23.49
N LEU A 9 13.84 12.30 -24.01
CA LEU A 9 14.74 13.32 -23.47
C LEU A 9 14.11 14.71 -23.54
N ARG A 10 13.53 15.06 -24.69
CA ARG A 10 12.83 16.34 -24.85
C ARG A 10 11.68 16.50 -23.86
N TYR A 11 10.85 15.47 -23.66
CA TYR A 11 9.78 15.53 -22.67
C TYR A 11 10.29 15.74 -21.24
N VAL A 12 11.41 15.11 -20.88
CA VAL A 12 12.01 15.28 -19.55
C VAL A 12 12.57 16.68 -19.39
N GLU A 13 13.26 17.21 -20.39
CA GLU A 13 13.82 18.57 -20.40
C GLU A 13 12.71 19.64 -20.32
N ASP A 14 11.62 19.46 -21.08
CA ASP A 14 10.46 20.38 -21.05
C ASP A 14 9.76 20.39 -19.68
N LEU A 15 9.81 19.28 -18.93
CA LEU A 15 9.21 19.16 -17.60
C LEU A 15 10.14 19.60 -16.47
N GLU A 16 11.46 19.66 -16.70
CA GLU A 16 12.47 19.97 -15.67
C GLU A 16 12.27 21.36 -15.07
N GLU A 17 11.73 22.31 -15.85
CA GLU A 17 11.40 23.66 -15.38
C GLU A 17 10.24 23.69 -14.36
N ILE A 18 9.38 22.67 -14.37
CA ILE A 18 8.16 22.60 -13.54
C ILE A 18 8.34 21.59 -12.40
N ASN A 19 8.82 20.37 -12.71
CA ASN A 19 9.00 19.29 -11.76
C ASN A 19 10.15 18.37 -12.16
N THR A 20 11.00 18.03 -11.20
CA THR A 20 12.08 17.05 -11.43
C THR A 20 11.50 15.65 -11.66
N THR A 21 11.67 15.12 -12.86
CA THR A 21 11.26 13.74 -13.19
C THR A 21 12.19 12.75 -12.48
N GLN A 22 11.63 11.79 -11.73
CA GLN A 22 12.41 10.73 -11.05
C GLN A 22 12.21 9.34 -11.66
N TYR A 23 11.07 9.14 -12.35
CA TYR A 23 10.69 7.84 -12.90
C TYR A 23 10.04 8.02 -14.27
N ILE A 24 10.30 7.08 -15.18
CA ILE A 24 9.61 6.94 -16.46
C ILE A 24 9.02 5.55 -16.52
N ILE A 25 7.71 5.46 -16.82
CA ILE A 25 7.03 4.17 -17.02
C ILE A 25 6.73 4.03 -18.51
N LEU A 26 7.32 3.03 -19.15
CA LEU A 26 7.10 2.71 -20.55
C LEU A 26 6.04 1.62 -20.68
N GLU A 27 4.86 2.01 -21.17
CA GLU A 27 3.83 1.05 -21.54
C GLU A 27 4.18 0.41 -22.90
N MET A 28 4.37 -0.92 -22.88
CA MET A 28 4.85 -1.68 -24.04
C MET A 28 3.75 -2.48 -24.74
N THR A 29 2.47 -2.30 -24.36
CA THR A 29 1.31 -2.93 -25.00
C THR A 29 1.30 -2.80 -26.54
N PRO A 30 1.57 -1.62 -27.14
CA PRO A 30 1.55 -1.49 -28.61
C PRO A 30 2.77 -2.12 -29.30
N VAL A 31 3.77 -2.58 -28.55
CA VAL A 31 5.01 -3.12 -29.11
C VAL A 31 4.84 -4.60 -29.42
N VAL A 32 4.60 -4.91 -30.70
CA VAL A 32 4.38 -6.29 -31.18
C VAL A 32 5.65 -7.13 -31.15
N SER A 33 6.79 -6.55 -31.52
CA SER A 33 8.08 -7.23 -31.58
C SER A 33 9.23 -6.23 -31.53
N VAL A 34 10.38 -6.70 -31.04
CA VAL A 34 11.63 -5.93 -30.96
C VAL A 34 12.71 -6.72 -31.68
N ASP A 35 13.56 -6.02 -32.44
CA ASP A 35 14.74 -6.57 -33.12
C ASP A 35 16.03 -6.27 -32.31
N SER A 36 17.18 -6.76 -32.77
CA SER A 36 18.47 -6.55 -32.08
C SER A 36 18.82 -5.07 -31.92
N THR A 37 18.51 -4.26 -32.93
CA THR A 37 18.79 -2.82 -32.90
C THR A 37 17.97 -2.11 -31.83
N ALA A 38 16.67 -2.42 -31.74
CA ALA A 38 15.82 -1.81 -30.74
C ALA A 38 16.14 -2.27 -29.31
N VAL A 39 16.64 -3.50 -29.11
CA VAL A 39 17.17 -3.94 -27.80
C VAL A 39 18.31 -3.04 -27.33
N HIS A 40 19.31 -2.79 -28.18
CA HIS A 40 20.43 -1.91 -27.83
C HIS A 40 19.98 -0.48 -27.55
N VAL A 41 19.02 0.04 -28.31
CA VAL A 41 18.49 1.38 -28.04
C VAL A 41 17.73 1.45 -26.72
N VAL A 42 16.98 0.41 -26.35
CA VAL A 42 16.32 0.36 -25.03
C VAL A 42 17.35 0.32 -23.91
N GLU A 43 18.43 -0.45 -24.07
CA GLU A 43 19.56 -0.48 -23.13
C GLU A 43 20.18 0.91 -22.96
N ASP A 44 20.50 1.59 -24.07
CA ASP A 44 21.04 2.94 -24.08
C ASP A 44 20.09 3.95 -23.42
N ILE A 45 18.79 3.82 -23.64
CA ILE A 45 17.77 4.66 -22.99
C ILE A 45 17.82 4.49 -21.47
N VAL A 46 17.80 3.24 -20.99
CA VAL A 46 17.81 2.96 -19.55
C VAL A 46 19.10 3.47 -18.90
N ASN A 47 20.25 3.24 -19.52
CA ASN A 47 21.53 3.68 -19.00
C ASN A 47 21.65 5.21 -18.95
N ASP A 48 21.21 5.90 -20.01
CA ASP A 48 21.25 7.37 -20.05
C ASP A 48 20.34 8.00 -18.99
N PHE A 49 19.12 7.48 -18.82
CA PHE A 49 18.21 7.99 -17.80
C PHE A 49 18.69 7.67 -16.38
N ARG A 50 19.24 6.47 -16.15
CA ARG A 50 19.87 6.13 -14.86
C ARG A 50 21.04 7.04 -14.52
N GLY A 51 21.87 7.37 -15.50
CA GLY A 51 22.97 8.33 -15.32
C GLY A 51 22.49 9.73 -14.91
N ARG A 52 21.23 10.07 -15.20
CA ARG A 52 20.57 11.32 -14.78
C ARG A 52 19.78 11.17 -13.48
N GLY A 53 19.85 10.02 -12.81
CA GLY A 53 19.09 9.73 -11.59
C GLY A 53 17.62 9.38 -11.81
N ILE A 54 17.22 9.13 -13.06
CA ILE A 54 15.86 8.78 -13.48
C ILE A 54 15.76 7.27 -13.67
N GLN A 55 14.84 6.62 -12.97
CA GLN A 55 14.61 5.18 -13.10
C GLN A 55 13.58 4.89 -14.19
N VAL A 56 13.77 3.79 -14.93
CA VAL A 56 12.87 3.39 -16.03
C VAL A 56 12.21 2.06 -15.68
N ALA A 57 10.88 2.06 -15.68
CA ALA A 57 10.03 0.88 -15.49
C ALA A 57 9.33 0.49 -16.81
N PHE A 58 9.08 -0.80 -17.00
CA PHE A 58 8.40 -1.34 -18.17
C PHE A 58 7.08 -1.98 -17.73
N ALA A 59 5.97 -1.55 -18.31
CA ALA A 59 4.64 -2.08 -18.03
C ALA A 59 4.03 -2.77 -19.24
N MET A 60 3.22 -3.81 -19.00
CA MET A 60 2.43 -4.50 -20.03
C MET A 60 3.28 -5.01 -21.21
N VAL A 61 4.48 -5.54 -20.94
CA VAL A 61 5.37 -6.03 -21.99
C VAL A 61 4.83 -7.34 -22.57
N GLY A 62 4.58 -7.35 -23.88
CA GLY A 62 4.09 -8.55 -24.56
C GLY A 62 5.07 -9.74 -24.48
N ASN A 63 4.54 -10.96 -24.34
CA ASN A 63 5.32 -12.20 -24.21
C ASN A 63 6.42 -12.38 -25.26
N ARG A 64 6.19 -11.93 -26.50
CA ARG A 64 7.18 -12.01 -27.58
C ARG A 64 8.37 -11.08 -27.28
N VAL A 65 8.10 -9.86 -26.82
CA VAL A 65 9.11 -8.86 -26.47
C VAL A 65 9.91 -9.31 -25.25
N VAL A 66 9.25 -9.80 -24.19
CA VAL A 66 9.92 -10.36 -23.00
C VAL A 66 10.89 -11.48 -23.37
N LYS A 67 10.49 -12.39 -24.27
CA LYS A 67 11.38 -13.45 -24.77
C LYS A 67 12.61 -12.88 -25.48
N THR A 68 12.45 -11.83 -26.28
CA THR A 68 13.58 -11.17 -26.94
C THR A 68 14.50 -10.50 -25.91
N PHE A 69 13.95 -9.78 -24.95
CA PHE A 69 14.72 -9.12 -23.89
C PHE A 69 15.53 -10.13 -23.06
N ARG A 70 14.90 -11.24 -22.65
CA ARG A 70 15.60 -12.33 -21.93
C ARG A 70 16.71 -12.96 -22.76
N LYS A 71 16.49 -13.22 -24.05
CA LYS A 71 17.53 -13.75 -24.95
C LYS A 71 18.72 -12.81 -25.07
N ALA A 72 18.47 -11.49 -25.02
CA ALA A 72 19.52 -10.47 -25.05
C ALA A 72 20.07 -10.11 -23.66
N LYS A 73 19.63 -10.78 -22.59
CA LYS A 73 19.97 -10.48 -21.18
C LYS A 73 19.60 -9.07 -20.72
N LEU A 74 18.75 -8.37 -21.46
CA LEU A 74 18.34 -7.01 -21.14
C LEU A 74 17.54 -6.95 -19.82
N THR A 75 16.76 -8.00 -19.52
CA THR A 75 16.04 -8.10 -18.25
C THR A 75 16.97 -8.20 -17.04
N GLU A 76 18.16 -8.80 -17.19
CA GLU A 76 19.16 -8.90 -16.13
C GLU A 76 19.90 -7.57 -15.92
N ILE A 77 20.21 -6.87 -17.02
CA ILE A 77 20.87 -5.56 -17.00
C ILE A 77 19.97 -4.49 -16.38
N ILE A 78 18.69 -4.50 -16.75
CA ILE A 78 17.70 -3.57 -16.20
C ILE A 78 17.29 -4.02 -14.79
N GLY A 79 17.22 -5.32 -14.53
CA GLY A 79 16.68 -5.88 -13.30
C GLY A 79 15.22 -6.28 -13.48
N GLU A 80 14.88 -7.50 -13.06
CA GLU A 80 13.54 -8.07 -13.23
C GLU A 80 12.46 -7.29 -12.45
N GLN A 81 12.85 -6.61 -11.38
CA GLN A 81 11.97 -5.79 -10.54
C GLN A 81 11.44 -4.54 -11.24
N TRP A 82 11.96 -4.19 -12.41
CA TRP A 82 11.48 -3.05 -13.21
C TRP A 82 10.51 -3.45 -14.33
N PHE A 83 10.03 -4.70 -14.33
CA PHE A 83 9.04 -5.21 -15.29
C PHE A 83 7.73 -5.58 -14.60
N PHE A 84 6.63 -4.96 -15.05
CA PHE A 84 5.33 -5.08 -14.41
C PHE A 84 4.25 -5.56 -15.40
N PRO A 85 3.30 -6.39 -14.94
CA PRO A 85 2.18 -6.83 -15.78
C PRO A 85 1.19 -5.69 -16.07
N THR A 86 1.11 -4.68 -15.20
CA THR A 86 0.21 -3.53 -15.36
C THR A 86 0.92 -2.19 -15.10
N VAL A 87 0.40 -1.11 -15.68
CA VAL A 87 0.89 0.25 -15.39
C VAL A 87 0.66 0.61 -13.93
N ASN A 88 -0.47 0.17 -13.35
CA ASN A 88 -0.79 0.42 -11.94
C ASN A 88 0.28 -0.14 -11.00
N GLU A 89 0.71 -1.39 -11.21
CA GLU A 89 1.78 -1.99 -10.40
C GLU A 89 3.11 -1.26 -10.56
N ALA A 90 3.44 -0.82 -11.78
CA ALA A 90 4.63 -0.01 -12.02
C ALA A 90 4.60 1.32 -11.24
N VAL A 91 3.45 2.01 -11.22
CA VAL A 91 3.27 3.26 -10.46
C VAL A 91 3.41 3.02 -8.97
N VAL A 92 2.69 2.02 -8.44
CA VAL A 92 2.74 1.63 -7.02
C VAL A 92 4.18 1.31 -6.60
N TRP A 93 4.92 0.59 -7.44
CA TRP A 93 6.34 0.31 -7.20
C TRP A 93 7.21 1.57 -7.20
N CYS A 94 7.04 2.46 -8.18
CA CYS A 94 7.81 3.70 -8.25
C CYS A 94 7.59 4.57 -7.02
N LEU A 95 6.35 4.67 -6.53
CA LEU A 95 6.01 5.37 -5.30
C LEU A 95 6.71 4.75 -4.07
N ARG A 96 6.66 3.42 -3.92
CA ARG A 96 7.41 2.70 -2.85
C ARG A 96 8.90 3.00 -2.93
N HIS A 97 9.46 2.91 -4.14
CA HIS A 97 10.87 3.15 -4.38
C HIS A 97 11.26 4.58 -4.00
N GLN A 98 10.40 5.55 -4.30
CA GLN A 98 10.61 6.96 -3.99
C GLN A 98 10.62 7.21 -2.48
N GLU A 99 9.67 6.63 -1.75
CA GLU A 99 9.61 6.73 -0.29
C GLU A 99 10.83 6.07 0.37
N ALA A 100 11.23 4.88 -0.09
CA ALA A 100 12.41 4.19 0.39
C ALA A 100 13.69 5.02 0.14
N LYS A 101 13.80 5.61 -1.05
CA LYS A 101 14.91 6.51 -1.42
C LYS A 101 14.95 7.75 -0.52
N LYS A 102 13.80 8.41 -0.28
CA LYS A 102 13.70 9.57 0.62
C LYS A 102 14.08 9.23 2.07
N ARG A 103 13.56 8.11 2.61
CA ARG A 103 13.90 7.63 3.97
C ARG A 103 15.38 7.34 4.12
N ARG A 104 15.99 6.69 3.11
CA ARG A 104 17.41 6.40 3.10
C ARG A 104 18.24 7.67 3.01
N GLN A 105 17.84 8.65 2.21
CA GLN A 105 18.54 9.92 2.08
C GLN A 105 18.54 10.72 3.40
N GLN A 106 17.42 10.72 4.13
CA GLN A 106 17.33 11.29 5.48
C GLN A 106 18.19 10.55 6.51
N GLN A 107 18.41 9.25 6.35
CA GLN A 107 19.31 8.47 7.21
C GLN A 107 20.79 8.65 6.84
N LEU A 108 21.11 8.87 5.57
CA LEU A 108 22.48 9.03 5.08
C LEU A 108 23.07 10.43 5.27
N GLU A 109 22.26 11.45 5.57
CA GLU A 109 22.76 12.75 6.04
C GLU A 109 23.58 12.66 7.36
N GLY A 110 23.65 11.47 7.98
CA GLY A 110 24.51 11.17 9.13
C GLY A 110 25.78 10.34 8.88
N MET A 111 26.03 9.78 7.68
CA MET A 111 27.28 9.05 7.40
C MET A 111 27.50 8.86 5.89
N GLU A 112 28.59 9.40 5.34
CA GLU A 112 28.90 9.33 3.92
C GLU A 112 29.35 7.93 3.45
N SER A 113 29.01 7.69 2.17
CA SER A 113 29.33 6.59 1.27
C SER A 113 28.55 5.28 1.52
N ILE A 114 27.82 4.82 0.50
CA ILE A 114 28.04 3.52 -0.18
C ILE A 114 27.09 3.42 -1.41
N VAL A 115 27.70 2.89 -2.47
CA VAL A 115 27.23 2.35 -3.76
C VAL A 115 25.76 1.94 -3.83
N GLU A 116 25.10 2.26 -4.96
CA GLU A 116 23.78 1.77 -5.34
C GLU A 116 23.78 0.22 -5.42
N GLU A 117 23.31 -0.43 -4.36
CA GLU A 117 22.98 -1.85 -4.36
C GLU A 117 21.49 -2.05 -4.06
N ASP A 118 20.93 -3.05 -4.75
CA ASP A 118 19.55 -3.52 -4.80
C ASP A 118 18.66 -3.10 -3.60
N LEU A 119 17.82 -2.09 -3.82
CA LEU A 119 16.78 -1.70 -2.88
C LEU A 119 15.69 -2.78 -2.89
N SER A 120 15.82 -3.77 -2.01
CA SER A 120 14.76 -4.72 -1.73
C SER A 120 13.55 -3.96 -1.17
N VAL A 121 12.56 -3.70 -2.01
CA VAL A 121 11.28 -3.14 -1.59
C VAL A 121 10.59 -4.24 -0.78
N GLN A 122 10.64 -4.12 0.54
CA GLN A 122 9.85 -5.00 1.41
C GLN A 122 8.36 -4.81 1.07
N ASP A 123 7.58 -5.90 1.13
CA ASP A 123 6.12 -5.95 0.93
C ASP A 123 5.36 -5.22 2.06
N ASN A 124 5.75 -3.98 2.36
CA ASN A 124 4.87 -3.08 3.06
C ASN A 124 3.74 -2.70 2.10
N PRO A 125 2.46 -2.84 2.49
CA PRO A 125 1.36 -2.32 1.68
C PRO A 125 1.63 -0.85 1.38
N VAL A 126 1.57 -0.47 0.10
CA VAL A 126 1.58 0.97 -0.25
C VAL A 126 0.32 1.53 0.34
N ILE A 127 0.49 2.36 1.35
CA ILE A 127 -0.54 3.26 1.79
C ILE A 127 -0.54 4.34 0.69
N LEU A 128 -1.29 4.10 -0.40
CA LEU A 128 -1.52 5.07 -1.49
C LEU A 128 -2.14 6.32 -0.89
N GLY A 129 -1.33 7.26 -0.40
CA GLY A 129 -1.81 8.41 0.36
C GLY A 129 -2.97 9.10 -0.34
N THR A 130 -3.87 9.71 0.44
CA THR A 130 -4.98 10.47 -0.13
C THR A 130 -4.45 11.48 -1.16
N GLU A 131 -4.87 11.34 -2.42
CA GLU A 131 -4.34 12.12 -3.55
C GLU A 131 -5.40 13.10 -4.06
N ILE A 132 -4.96 14.30 -4.43
CA ILE A 132 -5.79 15.31 -5.09
C ILE A 132 -5.18 15.60 -6.47
N GLY A 133 -5.95 15.35 -7.53
CA GLY A 133 -5.56 15.61 -8.91
C GLY A 133 -6.44 16.67 -9.57
N PHE A 134 -5.84 17.52 -10.39
CA PHE A 134 -6.54 18.51 -11.21
C PHE A 134 -6.21 18.29 -12.68
N SER A 135 -7.20 18.39 -13.56
CA SER A 135 -6.96 18.32 -15.00
C SER A 135 -7.94 19.19 -15.77
N ASN A 136 -7.38 20.02 -16.64
CA ASN A 136 -8.14 20.81 -17.61
C ASN A 136 -8.33 20.06 -18.95
N ASP A 137 -7.67 18.93 -19.18
CA ASP A 137 -7.71 18.24 -20.48
C ASP A 137 -8.84 17.22 -20.60
N LEU A 138 -9.33 16.71 -19.46
CA LEU A 138 -10.37 15.69 -19.42
C LEU A 138 -11.76 16.19 -19.84
N HIS A 139 -12.00 17.51 -19.82
CA HIS A 139 -13.26 18.08 -20.26
C HIS A 139 -13.06 19.46 -20.93
N HIS A 140 -13.72 19.68 -22.06
CA HIS A 140 -13.55 20.91 -22.85
C HIS A 140 -14.04 22.20 -22.14
N GLN A 141 -14.97 22.10 -21.18
CA GLN A 141 -15.60 23.24 -20.50
C GLN A 141 -15.42 23.31 -18.98
N CYS A 142 -14.85 22.28 -18.36
CA CYS A 142 -14.75 22.19 -16.90
C CYS A 142 -13.34 21.73 -16.51
N THR A 143 -12.92 22.13 -15.32
CA THR A 143 -11.76 21.54 -14.65
C THR A 143 -12.23 20.27 -13.94
N THR A 144 -11.52 19.17 -14.11
CA THR A 144 -11.79 17.91 -13.41
C THR A 144 -10.93 17.85 -12.16
N VAL A 145 -11.55 17.75 -11.00
CA VAL A 145 -10.90 17.51 -9.70
C VAL A 145 -11.13 16.06 -9.32
N THR A 146 -10.06 15.34 -9.01
CA THR A 146 -10.10 13.95 -8.57
C THR A 146 -9.56 13.86 -7.15
N LEU A 147 -10.29 13.23 -6.24
CA LEU A 147 -9.83 12.91 -4.90
C LEU A 147 -9.86 11.41 -4.70
N ASN A 148 -8.70 10.81 -4.46
CA ASN A 148 -8.58 9.39 -4.14
C ASN A 148 -8.45 9.26 -2.63
N LEU A 149 -9.52 8.85 -1.95
CA LEU A 149 -9.50 8.64 -0.50
C LEU A 149 -9.12 7.19 -0.17
N GLN A 150 -8.28 7.00 0.84
CA GLN A 150 -7.87 5.67 1.30
C GLN A 150 -8.92 4.96 2.16
N LYS A 151 -9.55 5.74 3.04
CA LYS A 151 -10.62 5.32 3.93
C LYS A 151 -11.85 6.15 3.62
N ASP A 152 -13.03 5.60 3.92
CA ASP A 152 -14.25 6.39 3.89
C ASP A 152 -14.20 7.41 5.03
N ILE A 153 -14.41 8.69 4.72
CA ILE A 153 -14.40 9.77 5.70
C ILE A 153 -15.86 10.24 5.85
N PRO A 154 -16.45 10.13 7.06
CA PRO A 154 -17.81 10.59 7.29
C PRO A 154 -17.99 12.04 6.85
N MET A 155 -19.07 12.33 6.13
CA MET A 155 -19.42 13.68 5.67
C MET A 155 -18.40 14.34 4.72
N ILE A 156 -17.42 13.61 4.17
CA ILE A 156 -16.39 14.17 3.29
C ILE A 156 -16.97 14.90 2.08
N MET A 157 -18.09 14.40 1.55
CA MET A 157 -18.82 15.05 0.45
C MET A 157 -19.30 16.45 0.82
N SER A 158 -19.80 16.66 2.05
CA SER A 158 -20.26 18.00 2.47
C SER A 158 -19.09 18.94 2.68
N GLU A 159 -18.00 18.44 3.25
CA GLU A 159 -16.78 19.23 3.46
C GLU A 159 -16.13 19.65 2.14
N ILE A 160 -15.97 18.73 1.18
CA ILE A 160 -15.48 19.04 -0.16
C ILE A 160 -16.40 20.09 -0.83
N THR A 161 -17.72 19.91 -0.71
CA THR A 161 -18.67 20.87 -1.26
C THR A 161 -18.57 22.24 -0.57
N ALA A 162 -18.27 22.27 0.73
CA ALA A 162 -18.06 23.49 1.48
C ALA A 162 -16.76 24.20 1.03
N VAL A 163 -15.68 23.46 0.81
CA VAL A 163 -14.43 23.98 0.22
C VAL A 163 -14.72 24.64 -1.13
N PHE A 164 -15.36 23.92 -2.07
CA PHE A 164 -15.68 24.50 -3.38
C PHE A 164 -16.48 25.80 -3.29
N ARG A 165 -17.45 25.89 -2.36
CA ARG A 165 -18.21 27.13 -2.15
C ARG A 165 -17.34 28.27 -1.64
N ARG A 166 -16.41 28.01 -0.71
CA ARG A 166 -15.50 29.04 -0.17
C ARG A 166 -14.49 29.51 -1.21
N SER A 167 -13.99 28.59 -2.03
CA SER A 167 -13.04 28.89 -3.10
C SER A 167 -13.71 29.44 -4.37
N ASN A 168 -14.97 29.88 -4.31
CA ASN A 168 -15.69 30.48 -5.44
C ASN A 168 -15.81 29.54 -6.67
N VAL A 169 -16.02 28.25 -6.42
CA VAL A 169 -16.09 27.20 -7.44
C VAL A 169 -17.47 26.55 -7.45
N THR A 170 -18.03 26.38 -8.65
CA THR A 170 -19.31 25.69 -8.85
C THR A 170 -19.09 24.29 -9.38
N VAL A 171 -19.77 23.31 -8.77
CA VAL A 171 -19.77 21.91 -9.23
C VAL A 171 -20.85 21.74 -10.30
N SER A 172 -20.42 21.30 -11.49
CA SER A 172 -21.30 20.98 -12.62
C SER A 172 -21.77 19.53 -12.59
N ARG A 173 -20.90 18.62 -12.13
CA ARG A 173 -21.18 17.19 -11.99
C ARG A 173 -20.26 16.61 -10.94
N ALA A 174 -20.76 15.63 -10.17
CA ALA A 174 -19.97 14.82 -9.27
C ALA A 174 -20.20 13.34 -9.57
N HIS A 175 -19.16 12.54 -9.42
CA HIS A 175 -19.20 11.10 -9.53
C HIS A 175 -18.34 10.50 -8.40
N VAL A 176 -18.84 9.47 -7.73
CA VAL A 176 -18.12 8.78 -6.67
C VAL A 176 -18.08 7.30 -7.04
N GLU A 177 -16.88 6.74 -7.06
CA GLU A 177 -16.61 5.35 -7.39
C GLU A 177 -15.95 4.70 -6.16
N SER A 178 -16.64 3.76 -5.52
CA SER A 178 -16.09 3.00 -4.41
C SER A 178 -14.98 2.08 -4.90
N LEU A 179 -13.86 2.00 -4.16
CA LEU A 179 -12.68 1.24 -4.58
C LEU A 179 -12.76 -0.27 -4.27
N GLY A 180 -13.90 -0.76 -3.74
CA GLY A 180 -14.16 -2.19 -3.48
C GLY A 180 -15.45 -2.45 -2.71
N ASP A 181 -15.77 -3.74 -2.51
CA ASP A 181 -17.01 -4.20 -1.85
C ASP A 181 -16.90 -4.36 -0.32
N LYS A 182 -15.73 -4.12 0.27
CA LYS A 182 -15.52 -4.27 1.72
C LYS A 182 -15.87 -2.96 2.46
N PRO A 183 -16.42 -3.03 3.68
CA PRO A 183 -16.62 -1.84 4.51
C PRO A 183 -15.27 -1.16 4.81
N ASN A 184 -15.27 0.18 4.87
CA ASN A 184 -14.12 1.07 5.13
C ASN A 184 -13.04 1.16 4.02
N ILE A 185 -13.27 0.60 2.83
CA ILE A 185 -12.44 0.93 1.67
C ILE A 185 -12.86 2.31 1.16
N GLY A 186 -11.90 3.24 1.02
CA GLY A 186 -12.17 4.59 0.54
C GLY A 186 -12.73 4.65 -0.89
N ALA A 187 -13.01 5.86 -1.34
CA ALA A 187 -13.65 6.12 -2.63
C ALA A 187 -12.86 7.11 -3.48
N LYS A 188 -13.00 6.96 -4.79
CA LYS A 188 -12.56 7.92 -5.78
C LYS A 188 -13.69 8.90 -6.06
N HIS A 189 -13.48 10.16 -5.71
CA HIS A 189 -14.40 11.24 -5.98
C HIS A 189 -13.92 12.04 -7.18
N VAL A 190 -14.79 12.25 -8.16
CA VAL A 190 -14.52 13.01 -9.38
C VAL A 190 -15.53 14.14 -9.49
N TYR A 191 -15.05 15.37 -9.51
CA TYR A 191 -15.85 16.58 -9.63
C TYR A 191 -15.50 17.35 -10.89
N PHE A 192 -16.51 17.75 -11.64
CA PHE A 192 -16.38 18.65 -12.77
C PHE A 192 -16.76 20.04 -12.29
N VAL A 193 -15.79 20.93 -12.22
CA VAL A 193 -15.95 22.24 -11.58
C VAL A 193 -15.65 23.38 -12.54
N ARG A 194 -16.21 24.55 -12.24
CA ARG A 194 -16.05 25.80 -12.99
C ARG A 194 -15.87 26.97 -12.04
N SER A 195 -15.11 27.98 -12.46
CA SER A 195 -14.99 29.22 -11.71
C SER A 195 -16.32 29.96 -11.76
N ILE A 196 -16.67 30.66 -10.68
CA ILE A 196 -17.76 31.64 -10.70
C ILE A 196 -17.27 33.05 -11.04
N LEU A 197 -15.96 33.30 -10.90
CA LEU A 197 -15.36 34.62 -11.11
C LEU A 197 -15.22 34.93 -12.60
N HIS A 198 -14.96 33.90 -13.41
CA HIS A 198 -14.88 34.01 -14.86
C HIS A 198 -15.55 32.80 -15.54
N PRO A 199 -16.07 32.98 -16.76
CA PRO A 199 -16.75 31.91 -17.46
C PRO A 199 -15.76 30.87 -17.98
N GLY A 200 -15.68 29.72 -17.32
CA GLY A 200 -14.93 28.58 -17.85
C GLY A 200 -14.28 27.70 -16.78
N LYS A 201 -13.12 27.16 -17.15
CA LYS A 201 -12.24 26.34 -16.30
C LYS A 201 -11.60 27.20 -15.23
N LEU A 202 -11.07 26.58 -14.18
CA LEU A 202 -10.28 27.30 -13.18
C LEU A 202 -8.94 27.72 -13.79
N SER A 203 -8.49 28.92 -13.40
CA SER A 203 -7.14 29.40 -13.63
C SER A 203 -6.12 28.63 -12.78
N GLU A 204 -4.83 28.71 -13.13
CA GLU A 204 -3.77 28.04 -12.37
C GLU A 204 -3.70 28.49 -10.91
N GLU A 205 -3.95 29.78 -10.65
CA GLU A 205 -4.01 30.36 -9.28
C GLU A 205 -5.18 29.77 -8.48
N GLU A 206 -6.39 29.73 -9.06
CA GLU A 206 -7.56 29.11 -8.42
C GLU A 206 -7.37 27.61 -8.18
N VAL A 207 -6.66 26.91 -9.08
CA VAL A 207 -6.31 25.50 -8.88
C VAL A 207 -5.36 25.33 -7.71
N ALA A 208 -4.34 26.19 -7.59
CA ALA A 208 -3.37 26.14 -6.50
C ALA A 208 -4.04 26.41 -5.13
N ASP A 209 -4.89 27.43 -5.06
CA ASP A 209 -5.64 27.76 -3.84
C ASP A 209 -6.59 26.64 -3.43
N LEU A 210 -7.34 26.09 -4.41
CA LEU A 210 -8.25 25.00 -4.17
C LEU A 210 -7.52 23.71 -3.76
N HIS A 211 -6.35 23.44 -4.34
CA HIS A 211 -5.49 22.32 -3.94
C HIS A 211 -5.05 22.47 -2.48
N ALA A 212 -4.66 23.68 -2.06
CA ALA A 212 -4.26 23.93 -0.67
C ALA A 212 -5.43 23.75 0.32
N GLU A 213 -6.63 24.26 0.02
CA GLU A 213 -7.80 24.08 0.88
C GLU A 213 -8.26 22.62 0.98
N LEU A 214 -8.27 21.89 -0.14
CA LEU A 214 -8.61 20.46 -0.13
C LEU A 214 -7.53 19.65 0.58
N GLY A 215 -6.24 20.02 0.44
CA GLY A 215 -5.15 19.41 1.19
C GLY A 215 -5.32 19.58 2.70
N ALA A 216 -5.68 20.79 3.15
CA ALA A 216 -5.94 21.06 4.56
C ALA A 216 -7.12 20.24 5.12
N LEU A 217 -8.17 20.02 4.31
CA LEU A 217 -9.30 19.18 4.69
C LEU A 217 -8.87 17.71 4.89
N LEU A 218 -8.05 17.18 3.99
CA LEU A 218 -7.64 15.77 3.98
C LEU A 218 -6.51 15.45 4.97
N HIS A 219 -5.74 16.46 5.37
CA HIS A 219 -4.75 16.37 6.45
C HIS A 219 -5.29 16.86 7.81
N GLY A 220 -6.59 17.16 7.90
CA GLY A 220 -7.26 17.59 9.12
C GLY A 220 -7.36 16.48 10.20
N PRO A 221 -7.93 16.79 11.39
CA PRO A 221 -7.91 15.95 12.60
C PRO A 221 -8.64 14.60 12.52
N TRP A 222 -9.02 14.15 11.33
CA TRP A 222 -9.64 12.85 11.04
C TRP A 222 -8.74 11.63 11.36
N GLN A 223 -7.54 11.84 11.90
CA GLN A 223 -6.64 10.79 12.38
C GLN A 223 -6.77 10.50 13.89
N GLU A 224 -7.41 11.37 14.69
CA GLU A 224 -7.41 11.23 16.16
C GLU A 224 -8.66 10.54 16.76
N GLU A 225 -9.69 10.22 15.96
CA GLU A 225 -10.95 9.68 16.50
C GLU A 225 -11.11 8.14 16.42
N GLU A 226 -10.24 7.40 15.72
CA GLU A 226 -10.37 5.93 15.62
C GLU A 226 -9.59 5.14 16.70
N GLU A 227 -8.54 5.70 17.32
CA GLU A 227 -7.78 4.98 18.38
C GLU A 227 -8.61 4.76 19.66
N GLN A 228 -9.70 5.51 19.87
CA GLN A 228 -10.54 5.39 21.08
C GLN A 228 -11.74 4.43 20.91
N GLN A 229 -12.02 3.95 19.69
CA GLN A 229 -13.12 3.02 19.44
C GLN A 229 -12.64 1.56 19.38
N GLU A 230 -11.41 1.28 18.92
CA GLU A 230 -10.85 -0.08 18.94
C GLU A 230 -10.51 -0.55 20.37
N GLU A 231 -10.08 0.33 21.29
CA GLU A 231 -9.81 -0.05 22.69
C GLU A 231 -11.10 -0.34 23.52
N GLN A 232 -12.26 0.17 23.10
CA GLN A 232 -13.53 -0.06 23.84
C GLN A 232 -14.27 -1.32 23.37
N GLU A 233 -14.06 -1.77 22.13
CA GLU A 233 -14.72 -2.98 21.60
C GLU A 233 -13.97 -4.27 22.00
N GLU A 234 -12.67 -4.19 22.30
CA GLU A 234 -11.88 -5.32 22.84
C GLU A 234 -12.14 -5.57 24.34
N ALA A 235 -12.87 -4.69 25.04
CA ALA A 235 -13.15 -4.76 26.47
C ALA A 235 -14.47 -5.47 26.86
N LEU A 236 -15.10 -6.20 25.93
CA LEU A 236 -16.29 -7.01 26.22
C LEU A 236 -15.93 -8.51 26.36
N PRO A 237 -16.08 -9.14 27.54
CA PRO A 237 -15.80 -10.55 27.68
C PRO A 237 -16.87 -11.39 26.95
N ALA A 238 -16.43 -12.19 25.98
CA ALA A 238 -17.29 -13.11 25.23
C ALA A 238 -18.04 -14.08 26.17
N PRO A 239 -19.32 -14.39 25.90
CA PRO A 239 -20.13 -15.26 26.74
C PRO A 239 -19.75 -16.73 26.52
N GLY A 240 -19.52 -17.44 27.62
CA GLY A 240 -19.65 -18.90 27.67
C GLY A 240 -18.36 -19.70 27.47
N ARG A 241 -17.57 -19.85 28.53
CA ARG A 241 -16.86 -21.11 28.80
C ARG A 241 -17.05 -21.54 30.25
N THR A 242 -17.54 -22.75 30.37
CA THR A 242 -18.13 -23.41 31.54
C THR A 242 -17.09 -23.66 32.64
N LEU A 243 -17.38 -23.22 33.87
CA LEU A 243 -16.65 -23.55 35.09
C LEU A 243 -17.04 -24.96 35.56
N LEU A 244 -16.37 -26.00 35.06
CA LEU A 244 -16.32 -27.29 35.75
C LEU A 244 -15.08 -28.07 35.31
N GLY A 245 -14.06 -28.06 36.18
CA GLY A 245 -12.92 -28.97 36.05
C GLY A 245 -11.54 -28.31 36.12
N ALA A 246 -11.20 -27.68 37.24
CA ALA A 246 -9.80 -27.42 37.58
C ALA A 246 -9.61 -27.36 39.11
N LEU A 247 -9.99 -28.45 39.79
CA LEU A 247 -9.55 -28.67 41.17
C LEU A 247 -8.18 -29.34 41.14
N ARG A 248 -7.17 -28.58 41.58
CA ARG A 248 -5.92 -28.98 42.26
C ARG A 248 -5.11 -30.17 41.69
N ARG A 249 -3.95 -29.84 41.12
CA ARG A 249 -2.68 -30.50 41.49
C ARG A 249 -1.69 -29.43 41.97
N MET A 250 -1.40 -29.41 43.27
CA MET A 250 -0.27 -28.67 43.85
C MET A 250 0.96 -29.57 43.90
N PRO A 251 2.17 -29.07 43.61
CA PRO A 251 3.40 -29.76 43.94
C PRO A 251 3.83 -29.48 45.39
N LEU A 252 4.37 -30.53 46.01
CA LEU A 252 4.95 -30.57 47.35
C LEU A 252 6.27 -29.80 47.43
N GLY A 253 6.49 -29.09 48.53
CA GLY A 253 7.76 -28.44 48.86
C GLY A 253 7.76 -27.79 50.26
N GLU A 254 8.12 -28.58 51.27
CA GLU A 254 8.95 -28.25 52.45
C GLU A 254 8.80 -26.88 53.18
N ARG A 255 8.29 -26.88 54.42
CA ARG A 255 9.08 -26.82 55.68
C ARG A 255 8.23 -26.55 56.94
N ASP A 256 8.72 -27.18 58.01
CA ASP A 256 8.65 -26.85 59.44
C ASP A 256 7.34 -26.93 60.24
N GLY A 257 7.44 -27.65 61.36
CA GLY A 257 6.86 -27.17 62.62
C GLY A 257 6.01 -28.15 63.42
N HIS A 258 6.67 -28.92 64.30
CA HIS A 258 6.18 -29.28 65.65
C HIS A 258 4.92 -30.17 65.85
N GLN A 259 5.22 -31.42 66.19
CA GLN A 259 4.98 -32.04 67.51
C GLN A 259 3.56 -32.52 67.92
N LYS A 260 3.55 -33.82 68.26
CA LYS A 260 2.85 -34.54 69.35
C LYS A 260 1.57 -35.35 69.06
N SER A 261 1.68 -36.65 69.44
CA SER A 261 0.67 -37.55 70.05
C SER A 261 0.09 -38.70 69.20
N ARG A 262 0.66 -39.89 69.45
CA ARG A 262 0.18 -41.30 69.34
C ARG A 262 -1.30 -41.57 69.81
N PRO A 263 -1.84 -42.82 69.76
CA PRO A 263 -1.98 -43.82 68.65
C PRO A 263 -3.34 -44.61 68.74
N MET A 264 -3.40 -45.82 68.14
CA MET A 264 -4.43 -46.90 68.21
C MET A 264 -5.58 -46.78 67.19
N GLU A 265 -6.10 -47.84 66.55
CA GLU A 265 -6.05 -49.30 66.75
C GLU A 265 -6.39 -49.99 65.40
N GLU A 266 -5.92 -51.23 65.24
CA GLU A 266 -6.26 -52.22 64.19
C GLU A 266 -7.65 -52.84 64.50
N PRO A 267 -8.19 -53.92 63.85
CA PRO A 267 -7.83 -54.62 62.59
C PRO A 267 -9.06 -55.22 61.80
N GLN A 268 -8.71 -56.09 60.82
CA GLN A 268 -9.40 -57.34 60.37
C GLN A 268 -10.45 -57.25 59.25
N GLN A 269 -10.15 -57.85 58.08
CA GLN A 269 -10.61 -59.18 57.58
C GLN A 269 -11.88 -59.03 56.71
N THR A 270 -12.18 -59.77 55.65
CA THR A 270 -11.67 -61.00 55.01
C THR A 270 -12.34 -61.09 53.63
N SER A 271 -11.81 -62.00 52.80
CA SER A 271 -12.55 -62.84 51.82
C SER A 271 -13.21 -62.12 50.64
N SER A 272 -13.20 -62.64 49.42
CA SER A 272 -12.66 -63.87 48.84
C SER A 272 -12.93 -63.81 47.33
N SER A 273 -12.26 -64.70 46.59
CA SER A 273 -12.75 -65.39 45.38
C SER A 273 -13.08 -64.53 44.14
N SER A 274 -12.70 -64.87 42.90
CA SER A 274 -12.07 -66.07 42.34
C SER A 274 -12.03 -65.88 40.82
N VAL A 275 -10.94 -66.35 40.19
CA VAL A 275 -10.91 -67.16 38.93
C VAL A 275 -11.38 -66.43 37.65
N SER A 276 -10.51 -66.02 36.72
CA SER A 276 -9.64 -66.76 35.76
C SER A 276 -10.21 -66.87 34.34
N ALA A 277 -9.27 -67.00 33.39
CA ALA A 277 -9.35 -67.46 32.00
C ALA A 277 -9.67 -66.37 30.95
N GLN A 278 -8.69 -65.97 30.12
CA GLN A 278 -8.25 -66.63 28.87
C GLN A 278 -9.40 -66.68 27.86
N GLY A 279 -9.35 -66.02 26.71
CA GLY A 279 -8.31 -66.01 25.69
C GLY A 279 -8.97 -65.67 24.34
N PRO A 280 -8.23 -65.71 23.22
CA PRO A 280 -8.35 -64.75 22.11
C PRO A 280 -9.12 -65.27 20.90
N GLY A 281 -9.33 -64.43 19.88
CA GLY A 281 -9.65 -64.90 18.54
C GLY A 281 -10.17 -63.81 17.60
N ASP A 282 -9.37 -63.55 16.58
CA ASP A 282 -9.66 -62.79 15.35
C ASP A 282 -10.99 -63.18 14.67
N VAL A 283 -11.64 -62.22 14.00
CA VAL A 283 -11.75 -62.09 12.52
C VAL A 283 -12.11 -60.64 12.20
#